data_AF-A0A818M212-F1
#
_entry.id   AF-A0A818M212-F1
#
_cell.length_a   1.000
_cell.length_b   1.000
_cell.length_c   1.000
_cell.angle_alpha   90.00
_cell.angle_beta   90.00
_cell.angle_gamma   90.00
#
_symmetry.space_group_name_H-M   'P 1'
#
loop_
_entity.id
_entity.type
_entity.pdbx_description
1 polymer ?
#
loop_
_entity_poly.entity_id
_entity_poly.type
_entity_poly.pdbx_seq_one_letter_code
_entity_poly.pdbx_strand_id
1 'polypeptide(L)'
;MITCLLEDFLGIKIIITGDELIKEKNSSIILLNHRTIFDWMYIWMLQSRFQLLNRLKIALKASLKRVPGIGWGLNHAGFLFLNRKWERDQEEMKNLIEYYKSCHTPVSLLIFPEGTNLYEKSKMKSNLYASKQPKYNRPYEYCLHPHTTGFTYLINTMRKNNVINTVDDITIGYEGKFAVEGIEFLKGYIPKVVHFHIKRYNINDLPNEDEQIEEWLLKRWDEKEDRLKEFYIKNQFDSLSNKINNQQIELNVQFQRRLALFLSTLFILFFSYCFICYTIVKFYVIMALTIAVPNINSNCILAKPLSKELISLKQNIPTTSTLTSVSSLSASSSSSSSSTSSTSSTTTSTSASTSTSTSTSTSTSTLSSTSTSSSTTSSSTSTSTSTSTSTSTSSTSSSSTTSSSTSASTSSSSTSSSTSSSSSTSTSTTSSTTTPLPSQ
;
A
#
# COMPACT_ATOMS: atom_id res chain seq x y z
N MET A 1 4.01 1.83 -15.38
CA MET A 1 4.85 0.63 -15.58
C MET A 1 4.07 -0.65 -15.37
N ILE A 2 3.52 -0.91 -14.17
CA ILE A 2 2.85 -2.19 -13.90
C ILE A 2 1.55 -2.35 -14.72
N THR A 3 0.75 -1.30 -14.87
CA THR A 3 -0.40 -1.33 -15.79
C THR A 3 0.01 -1.59 -17.25
N CYS A 4 1.21 -1.19 -17.67
CA CYS A 4 1.75 -1.50 -19.00
C CYS A 4 2.16 -2.96 -19.12
N LEU A 5 2.81 -3.49 -18.09
CA LEU A 5 3.12 -4.92 -18.02
C LEU A 5 1.84 -5.76 -18.16
N LEU A 6 0.79 -5.44 -17.42
CA LEU A 6 -0.45 -6.21 -17.42
C LEU A 6 -1.22 -6.08 -18.75
N GLU A 7 -1.42 -4.88 -19.27
CA GLU A 7 -2.27 -4.66 -20.44
C GLU A 7 -1.52 -4.82 -21.78
N ASP A 8 -0.30 -4.28 -21.89
CA ASP A 8 0.45 -4.28 -23.17
C ASP A 8 1.27 -5.56 -23.34
N PHE A 9 1.92 -6.04 -22.28
CA PHE A 9 2.81 -7.20 -22.38
C PHE A 9 2.09 -8.52 -22.12
N LEU A 10 1.24 -8.59 -21.09
CA LEU A 10 0.44 -9.79 -20.79
C LEU A 10 -0.90 -9.83 -21.54
N GLY A 11 -1.28 -8.74 -22.21
CA GLY A 11 -2.48 -8.70 -23.06
C GLY A 11 -3.80 -8.79 -22.28
N ILE A 12 -3.80 -8.45 -20.98
CA ILE A 12 -4.98 -8.54 -20.12
C ILE A 12 -5.97 -7.45 -20.50
N LYS A 13 -7.21 -7.85 -20.78
CA LYS A 13 -8.32 -6.93 -21.04
C LYS A 13 -9.10 -6.67 -19.76
N ILE A 14 -9.67 -5.48 -19.65
CA ILE A 14 -10.51 -5.10 -18.53
C ILE A 14 -11.91 -4.74 -19.01
N ILE A 15 -12.93 -5.20 -18.30
CA ILE A 15 -14.33 -4.86 -18.53
C ILE A 15 -14.88 -4.24 -17.25
N ILE A 16 -15.45 -3.04 -17.37
CA ILE A 16 -15.99 -2.29 -16.23
C ILE A 16 -17.49 -2.12 -16.43
N THR A 17 -18.24 -2.44 -15.38
CA THR A 17 -19.70 -2.38 -15.35
C THR A 17 -20.17 -1.73 -14.05
N GLY A 18 -21.37 -1.15 -14.07
CA GLY A 18 -21.99 -0.52 -12.90
C GLY A 18 -21.70 0.97 -12.82
N ASP A 19 -21.49 1.48 -11.61
CA ASP A 19 -21.36 2.91 -11.34
C ASP A 19 -19.99 3.46 -11.76
N GLU A 20 -19.98 4.70 -12.25
CA GLU A 20 -18.75 5.40 -12.61
C GLU A 20 -17.97 5.86 -11.37
N LEU A 21 -16.64 5.66 -11.38
CA LEU A 21 -15.78 6.21 -10.35
C LEU A 21 -15.47 7.69 -10.62
N ILE A 22 -16.01 8.55 -9.77
CA ILE A 22 -15.91 10.01 -9.84
C ILE A 22 -14.79 10.45 -8.90
N LYS A 23 -13.98 11.38 -9.39
CA LYS A 23 -12.93 12.02 -8.61
C LYS A 23 -13.55 13.05 -7.66
N GLU A 24 -13.92 12.60 -6.47
CA GLU A 24 -14.46 13.46 -5.43
C GLU A 24 -13.40 14.25 -4.67
N LYS A 25 -13.84 15.32 -4.00
CA LYS A 25 -12.98 16.16 -3.16
C LYS A 25 -12.48 15.45 -1.92
N ASN A 26 -13.21 14.46 -1.40
CA ASN A 26 -12.87 13.73 -0.18
C ASN A 26 -12.51 12.26 -0.50
N SER A 27 -12.15 11.52 0.55
CA SER A 27 -11.66 10.14 0.44
C SER A 27 -12.77 9.13 0.18
N SER A 28 -12.42 7.98 -0.40
CA SER A 28 -13.30 6.83 -0.56
C SER A 28 -12.67 5.57 0.05
N ILE A 29 -13.51 4.63 0.49
CA ILE A 29 -13.08 3.27 0.84
C ILE A 29 -13.47 2.35 -0.30
N ILE A 30 -12.53 1.54 -0.79
CA ILE A 30 -12.78 0.54 -1.82
C ILE A 30 -12.88 -0.84 -1.16
N LEU A 31 -14.01 -1.51 -1.34
CA LEU A 31 -14.25 -2.88 -0.88
C LEU A 31 -14.08 -3.85 -2.05
N LEU A 32 -13.08 -4.72 -1.99
CA LEU A 32 -12.82 -5.70 -3.04
C LEU A 32 -12.86 -7.13 -2.47
N ASN A 33 -13.44 -8.07 -3.20
CA ASN A 33 -13.30 -9.50 -2.86
C ASN A 33 -11.88 -9.98 -3.19
N HIS A 34 -11.38 -10.96 -2.43
CA HIS A 34 -9.97 -11.37 -2.47
C HIS A 34 -9.78 -12.80 -3.00
N ARG A 35 -9.65 -12.95 -4.32
CA ARG A 35 -9.55 -14.25 -4.98
C ARG A 35 -8.14 -14.63 -5.38
N THR A 36 -7.31 -13.65 -5.77
CA THR A 36 -5.93 -13.91 -6.24
C THR A 36 -4.92 -13.06 -5.48
N ILE A 37 -3.68 -13.55 -5.42
CA ILE A 37 -2.56 -12.75 -4.88
C ILE A 37 -2.29 -11.46 -5.68
N PHE A 38 -2.88 -11.31 -6.88
CA PHE A 38 -2.66 -10.19 -7.80
C PHE A 38 -3.85 -9.21 -7.88
N ASP A 39 -4.90 -9.39 -7.07
CA ASP A 39 -6.09 -8.52 -7.08
C ASP A 39 -5.71 -7.03 -6.93
N TRP A 40 -4.74 -6.74 -6.06
CA TRP A 40 -4.22 -5.39 -5.83
C TRP A 40 -3.49 -4.80 -7.06
N MET A 41 -2.91 -5.62 -7.94
CA MET A 41 -2.31 -5.15 -9.18
C MET A 41 -3.39 -4.83 -10.22
N TYR A 42 -4.43 -5.65 -10.31
CA TYR A 42 -5.53 -5.41 -11.25
C TYR A 42 -6.32 -4.15 -10.91
N ILE A 43 -6.42 -3.79 -9.62
CA ILE A 43 -7.06 -2.53 -9.23
C ILE A 43 -6.35 -1.31 -9.80
N TRP A 44 -5.05 -1.38 -10.08
CA TRP A 44 -4.32 -0.27 -10.70
C TRP A 44 -4.77 -0.02 -12.13
N MET A 45 -5.14 -1.08 -12.87
CA MET A 45 -5.73 -0.94 -14.20
C MET A 45 -7.06 -0.17 -14.10
N LEU A 46 -7.89 -0.50 -13.11
CA LEU A 46 -9.15 0.19 -12.87
C LEU A 46 -8.93 1.66 -12.47
N GLN A 47 -8.12 1.90 -11.43
CA GLN A 47 -7.90 3.24 -10.87
C GLN A 47 -7.19 4.19 -11.85
N SER A 48 -6.38 3.66 -12.79
CA SER A 48 -5.76 4.47 -13.84
C SER A 48 -6.77 5.09 -14.81
N ARG A 49 -7.86 4.36 -15.13
CA ARG A 49 -8.94 4.83 -16.02
C ARG A 49 -9.70 6.02 -15.46
N PHE A 50 -9.81 6.09 -14.14
CA PHE A 50 -10.49 7.18 -13.43
C PHE A 50 -9.52 8.23 -12.88
N GLN A 51 -8.22 8.15 -13.20
CA GLN A 51 -7.18 9.06 -12.70
C GLN A 51 -7.11 9.15 -11.17
N LEU A 52 -7.37 8.02 -10.50
CA LEU A 52 -7.38 7.90 -9.04
C LEU A 52 -6.14 7.18 -8.49
N LEU A 53 -5.26 6.69 -9.37
CA LEU A 53 -4.10 5.88 -8.99
C LEU A 53 -3.15 6.58 -8.01
N ASN A 54 -3.01 7.91 -8.10
CA ASN A 54 -2.15 8.70 -7.20
C ASN A 54 -2.70 8.79 -5.76
N ARG A 55 -4.00 8.54 -5.59
CA ARG A 55 -4.72 8.59 -4.30
C ARG A 55 -4.88 7.20 -3.67
N LEU A 56 -4.66 6.15 -4.45
CA LEU A 56 -4.85 4.77 -4.01
C LEU A 56 -3.88 4.42 -2.88
N LYS A 57 -4.43 3.95 -1.76
CA LYS A 57 -3.71 3.33 -0.65
C LYS A 57 -4.33 1.96 -0.42
N ILE A 58 -3.53 1.00 0.04
CA ILE A 58 -3.97 -0.39 0.19
C ILE A 58 -3.67 -0.83 1.62
N ALA A 59 -4.62 -1.54 2.24
CA ALA A 59 -4.38 -2.24 3.50
C ALA A 59 -3.51 -3.47 3.26
N LEU A 60 -2.35 -3.51 3.93
CA LEU A 60 -1.29 -4.49 3.73
C LEU A 60 -0.94 -5.18 5.05
N LYS A 61 -0.35 -6.38 4.96
CA LYS A 61 0.19 -7.08 6.13
C LYS A 61 1.39 -6.31 6.70
N ALA A 62 1.41 -6.06 8.01
CA ALA A 62 2.46 -5.31 8.70
C ALA A 62 3.88 -5.88 8.50
N SER A 63 4.02 -7.19 8.26
CA SER A 63 5.32 -7.77 7.93
C SER A 63 5.96 -7.20 6.66
N LEU A 64 5.15 -6.71 5.71
CA LEU A 64 5.64 -6.09 4.47
C LEU A 64 6.36 -4.77 4.73
N LYS A 65 6.06 -4.06 5.83
CA LYS A 65 6.75 -2.82 6.23
C LYS A 65 8.25 -3.03 6.45
N ARG A 66 8.68 -4.25 6.78
CA ARG A 66 10.09 -4.59 7.04
C ARG A 66 10.89 -4.92 5.78
N VAL A 67 10.23 -5.07 4.62
CA VAL A 67 10.90 -5.39 3.36
C VAL A 67 11.69 -4.16 2.90
N PRO A 68 13.03 -4.26 2.74
CA PRO A 68 13.85 -3.13 2.32
C PRO A 68 13.44 -2.64 0.92
N GLY A 69 13.50 -1.33 0.72
CA GLY A 69 13.04 -0.68 -0.51
C GLY A 69 11.52 -0.59 -0.58
N ILE A 70 10.84 -1.66 -1.01
CA ILE A 70 9.38 -1.63 -1.28
C ILE A 70 8.58 -1.35 0.00
N GLY A 71 8.86 -2.06 1.10
CA GLY A 71 8.15 -1.89 2.36
C GLY A 71 8.32 -0.49 2.95
N TRP A 72 9.53 0.04 2.90
CA TRP A 72 9.85 1.40 3.36
C TRP A 72 9.17 2.45 2.49
N GLY A 73 9.19 2.28 1.16
CA GLY A 73 8.52 3.16 0.22
C GLY A 73 7.01 3.19 0.43
N LEU A 74 6.38 2.03 0.63
CA LEU A 74 4.94 1.94 0.91
C LEU A 74 4.58 2.58 2.26
N ASN A 75 5.42 2.40 3.28
CA ASN A 75 5.24 3.06 4.57
C ASN A 75 5.34 4.59 4.45
N HIS A 76 6.33 5.09 3.71
CA HIS A 76 6.47 6.53 3.46
C HIS A 76 5.32 7.08 2.60
N ALA A 77 4.77 6.26 1.70
CA ALA A 77 3.61 6.62 0.89
C ALA A 77 2.28 6.58 1.66
N GLY A 78 2.27 6.29 2.97
CA GLY A 78 1.09 6.31 3.82
C GLY A 78 0.11 5.15 3.55
N PHE A 79 0.62 3.95 3.26
CA PHE A 79 -0.20 2.73 3.18
C PHE A 79 -0.59 2.24 4.58
N LEU A 80 -1.75 1.59 4.70
CA LEU A 80 -2.24 1.04 5.97
C LEU A 80 -1.61 -0.33 6.22
N PHE A 81 -0.88 -0.50 7.32
CA PHE A 81 -0.26 -1.78 7.69
C PHE A 81 -0.97 -2.41 8.89
N LEU A 82 -1.47 -3.63 8.73
CA LEU A 82 -2.26 -4.34 9.74
C LEU A 82 -1.52 -5.58 10.28
N ASN A 83 -1.54 -5.75 11.59
CA ASN A 83 -0.92 -6.81 12.36
C ASN A 83 -1.84 -8.02 12.59
N ARG A 84 -3.12 -7.91 12.23
CA ARG A 84 -4.19 -8.89 12.55
C ARG A 84 -4.38 -9.04 14.07
N LYS A 85 -4.19 -7.92 14.80
CA LYS A 85 -4.39 -7.81 16.24
C LYS A 85 -5.12 -6.50 16.50
N TRP A 86 -6.35 -6.62 16.96
CA TRP A 86 -7.30 -5.50 17.03
C TRP A 86 -6.73 -4.30 17.78
N GLU A 87 -6.13 -4.52 18.94
CA GLU A 87 -5.67 -3.44 19.84
C GLU A 87 -4.60 -2.56 19.17
N ARG A 88 -3.72 -3.17 18.37
CA ARG A 88 -2.68 -2.43 17.62
C ARG A 88 -3.24 -1.81 16.35
N ASP A 89 -4.08 -2.57 15.65
CA ASP A 89 -4.60 -2.16 14.35
C ASP A 89 -5.57 -0.98 14.49
N GLN A 90 -6.29 -0.89 15.62
CA GLN A 90 -7.15 0.24 15.97
C GLN A 90 -6.33 1.55 16.07
N GLU A 91 -5.22 1.52 16.80
CA GLU A 91 -4.34 2.69 16.96
C GLU A 91 -3.69 3.10 15.64
N GLU A 92 -3.19 2.14 14.86
CA GLU A 92 -2.60 2.40 13.54
C GLU A 92 -3.63 3.02 12.57
N MET A 93 -4.86 2.50 12.53
CA MET A 93 -5.94 3.09 11.71
C MET A 93 -6.25 4.52 12.14
N LYS A 94 -6.35 4.79 13.44
CA LYS A 94 -6.61 6.13 13.97
C LYS A 94 -5.52 7.12 13.54
N ASN A 95 -4.27 6.78 13.82
CA ASN A 95 -3.12 7.64 13.50
C ASN A 95 -3.02 7.92 11.99
N LEU A 96 -3.30 6.91 11.16
CA LEU A 96 -3.27 7.07 9.71
C LEU A 96 -4.40 7.98 9.19
N ILE A 97 -5.61 7.87 9.76
CA ILE A 97 -6.73 8.76 9.40
C ILE A 97 -6.44 10.20 9.80
N GLU A 98 -5.87 10.42 10.99
CA GLU A 98 -5.43 11.74 11.44
C GLU A 98 -4.34 12.31 10.52
N TYR A 99 -3.41 11.47 10.07
CA TYR A 99 -2.42 11.84 9.06
C TYR A 99 -3.07 12.25 7.73
N TYR A 100 -4.02 11.46 7.20
CA TYR A 100 -4.75 11.81 5.97
C TYR A 100 -5.50 13.13 6.10
N LYS A 101 -6.13 13.38 7.25
CA LYS A 101 -6.79 14.65 7.56
C LYS A 101 -5.81 15.82 7.53
N SER A 102 -4.67 15.70 8.22
CA SER A 102 -3.68 16.78 8.30
C SER A 102 -3.04 17.12 6.95
N CYS A 103 -2.87 16.14 6.07
CA CYS A 103 -2.34 16.35 4.74
C CYS A 103 -3.34 17.02 3.77
N HIS A 104 -4.63 17.08 4.12
CA HIS A 104 -5.70 17.55 3.23
C HIS A 104 -5.68 16.83 1.86
N THR A 105 -5.13 15.62 1.81
CA THR A 105 -5.00 14.82 0.59
C THR A 105 -6.08 13.76 0.55
N PRO A 106 -6.95 13.78 -0.46
CA PRO A 106 -8.02 12.81 -0.56
C PRO A 106 -7.47 11.41 -0.91
N VAL A 107 -7.90 10.36 -0.21
CA VAL A 107 -7.37 8.99 -0.34
C VAL A 107 -8.42 8.05 -0.92
N SER A 108 -8.02 7.03 -1.68
CA SER A 108 -8.88 5.89 -2.02
C SER A 108 -8.30 4.65 -1.34
N LEU A 109 -8.86 4.27 -0.19
CA LEU A 109 -8.31 3.20 0.65
C LEU A 109 -8.93 1.85 0.28
N LEU A 110 -8.16 1.01 -0.39
CA LEU A 110 -8.53 -0.37 -0.70
C LEU A 110 -8.36 -1.26 0.52
N ILE A 111 -9.43 -1.95 0.88
CA ILE A 111 -9.43 -3.00 1.90
C ILE A 111 -10.03 -4.29 1.34
N PHE A 112 -9.53 -5.41 1.89
CA PHE A 112 -10.06 -6.75 1.65
C PHE A 112 -10.61 -7.27 2.99
N PRO A 113 -11.90 -7.09 3.29
CA PRO A 113 -12.51 -7.55 4.54
C PRO A 113 -12.34 -9.06 4.80
N GLU A 114 -12.11 -9.86 3.77
CA GLU A 114 -11.76 -11.29 3.85
C GLU A 114 -10.43 -11.56 4.59
N GLY A 115 -9.50 -10.60 4.57
CA GLY A 115 -8.21 -10.66 5.28
C GLY A 115 -7.17 -11.64 4.71
N THR A 116 -7.52 -12.47 3.73
CA THR A 116 -6.63 -13.42 3.04
C THR A 116 -7.22 -13.82 1.68
N ASN A 117 -6.41 -14.43 0.80
CA ASN A 117 -6.89 -14.98 -0.47
C ASN A 117 -7.83 -16.17 -0.26
N LEU A 118 -8.74 -16.36 -1.22
CA LEU A 118 -9.54 -17.56 -1.39
C LEU A 118 -8.70 -18.74 -1.92
N TYR A 119 -8.43 -19.72 -1.07
CA TYR A 119 -7.93 -21.04 -1.43
C TYR A 119 -8.65 -22.08 -0.57
N GLU A 120 -8.56 -23.35 -0.94
CA GLU A 120 -9.41 -24.40 -0.35
C GLU A 120 -9.37 -24.43 1.18
N LYS A 121 -8.16 -24.37 1.77
CA LYS A 121 -7.97 -24.37 3.23
C LYS A 121 -8.49 -23.08 3.90
N SER A 122 -8.31 -21.90 3.29
CA SER A 122 -8.84 -20.65 3.87
C SER A 122 -10.37 -20.61 3.79
N LYS A 123 -10.95 -21.14 2.71
CA LYS A 123 -12.40 -21.31 2.54
C LYS A 123 -12.98 -22.21 3.63
N MET A 124 -12.44 -23.42 3.80
CA MET A 124 -12.89 -24.33 4.86
C MET A 124 -12.83 -23.67 6.24
N LYS A 125 -11.72 -22.98 6.55
CA LYS A 125 -11.56 -22.28 7.83
C LYS A 125 -12.55 -21.13 8.01
N SER A 126 -12.81 -20.36 6.95
CA SER A 126 -13.77 -19.26 6.96
C SER A 126 -15.20 -19.78 7.19
N ASN A 127 -15.61 -20.81 6.46
CA ASN A 127 -16.93 -21.43 6.61
C ASN A 127 -17.11 -22.08 8.00
N LEU A 128 -16.07 -22.73 8.55
CA LEU A 128 -16.09 -23.28 9.91
C LEU A 128 -16.21 -22.17 10.99
N TYR A 129 -15.60 -21.01 10.75
CA TYR A 129 -15.75 -19.86 11.64
C TYR A 129 -17.17 -19.30 11.55
N ALA A 130 -17.69 -19.15 10.34
CA ALA A 130 -19.04 -18.65 10.08
C ALA A 130 -20.12 -19.57 10.67
N SER A 131 -19.96 -20.90 10.58
CA SER A 131 -20.93 -21.86 11.13
C SER A 131 -21.08 -21.80 12.66
N LYS A 132 -20.14 -21.16 13.36
CA LYS A 132 -20.18 -20.97 14.82
C LYS A 132 -20.80 -19.65 15.24
N GLN A 133 -21.11 -18.79 14.28
CA GLN A 133 -21.51 -17.40 14.51
C GLN A 133 -22.91 -17.18 13.92
N PRO A 134 -23.89 -16.71 14.71
CA PRO A 134 -25.29 -16.65 14.26
C PRO A 134 -25.53 -15.63 13.14
N LYS A 135 -24.59 -14.71 12.91
CA LYS A 135 -24.69 -13.64 11.90
C LYS A 135 -24.39 -14.10 10.47
N TYR A 136 -23.94 -15.34 10.27
CA TYR A 136 -23.68 -15.89 8.95
C TYR A 136 -24.70 -16.97 8.62
N ASN A 137 -25.41 -16.80 7.52
CA ASN A 137 -26.60 -17.60 7.23
C ASN A 137 -26.34 -18.77 6.26
N ARG A 138 -25.18 -18.79 5.59
CA ARG A 138 -24.80 -19.80 4.60
C ARG A 138 -23.28 -19.88 4.44
N PRO A 139 -22.73 -21.02 3.97
CA PRO A 139 -21.33 -21.09 3.54
C PRO A 139 -21.11 -20.34 2.22
N TYR A 140 -19.91 -19.82 2.02
CA TYR A 140 -19.49 -19.20 0.75
C TYR A 140 -18.53 -20.11 -0.03
N GLU A 141 -18.64 -20.03 -1.36
CA GLU A 141 -17.84 -20.75 -2.34
C GLU A 141 -16.94 -19.84 -3.17
N TYR A 142 -17.39 -18.62 -3.48
CA TYR A 142 -16.69 -17.69 -4.37
C TYR A 142 -15.97 -16.53 -3.66
N CYS A 143 -16.26 -16.33 -2.37
CA CYS A 143 -15.62 -15.39 -1.45
C CYS A 143 -15.33 -16.06 -0.09
N LEU A 144 -14.51 -15.43 0.74
CA LEU A 144 -14.46 -15.70 2.18
C LEU A 144 -15.46 -14.80 2.93
N HIS A 145 -15.88 -15.22 4.11
CA HIS A 145 -16.69 -14.39 4.99
C HIS A 145 -15.90 -13.15 5.46
N PRO A 146 -16.49 -11.95 5.42
CA PRO A 146 -15.79 -10.72 5.78
C PRO A 146 -15.66 -10.57 7.29
N HIS A 147 -14.56 -9.95 7.72
CA HIS A 147 -14.37 -9.46 9.08
C HIS A 147 -14.90 -8.02 9.20
N THR A 148 -15.94 -7.83 10.02
CA THR A 148 -16.70 -6.57 10.14
C THR A 148 -16.01 -5.51 10.99
N THR A 149 -15.38 -5.91 12.11
CA THR A 149 -14.84 -4.99 13.15
C THR A 149 -13.93 -3.89 12.58
N GLY A 150 -12.97 -4.26 11.73
CA GLY A 150 -12.03 -3.29 11.16
C GLY A 150 -12.69 -2.31 10.20
N PHE A 151 -13.67 -2.77 9.40
CA PHE A 151 -14.41 -1.90 8.48
C PHE A 151 -15.31 -0.92 9.24
N THR A 152 -16.07 -1.40 10.22
CA THR A 152 -16.96 -0.57 11.05
C THR A 152 -16.17 0.55 11.74
N TYR A 153 -15.04 0.22 12.36
CA TYR A 153 -14.18 1.22 12.99
C TYR A 153 -13.57 2.22 12.01
N LEU A 154 -13.14 1.75 10.83
CA LEU A 154 -12.57 2.59 9.78
C LEU A 154 -13.60 3.62 9.30
N ILE A 155 -14.82 3.18 9.00
CA ILE A 155 -15.94 4.03 8.58
C ILE A 155 -16.23 5.10 9.65
N ASN A 156 -16.40 4.68 10.90
CA ASN A 156 -16.75 5.59 11.97
C ASN A 156 -15.64 6.61 12.26
N THR A 157 -14.38 6.18 12.26
CA THR A 157 -13.24 7.06 12.50
C THR A 157 -13.07 8.06 11.35
N MET A 158 -13.27 7.64 10.09
CA MET A 158 -13.21 8.54 8.94
C MET A 158 -14.38 9.53 8.90
N ARG A 159 -15.60 9.11 9.26
CA ARG A 159 -16.78 9.99 9.39
C ARG A 159 -16.57 11.06 10.46
N LYS A 160 -16.14 10.66 11.66
CA LYS A 160 -15.84 11.59 12.78
C LYS A 160 -14.81 12.64 12.39
N ASN A 161 -13.89 12.30 11.49
CA ASN A 161 -12.86 13.23 11.00
C ASN A 161 -13.25 13.99 9.73
N ASN A 162 -14.43 13.74 9.17
CA ASN A 162 -14.92 14.32 7.91
C ASN A 162 -13.96 14.10 6.73
N VAL A 163 -13.35 12.91 6.64
CA VAL A 163 -12.34 12.57 5.62
C VAL A 163 -12.93 11.77 4.46
N ILE A 164 -14.07 11.10 4.67
CA ILE A 164 -14.69 10.16 3.73
C ILE A 164 -16.02 10.70 3.16
N ASN A 165 -16.26 10.43 1.89
CA ASN A 165 -17.54 10.70 1.22
C ASN A 165 -18.25 9.46 0.69
N THR A 166 -17.50 8.44 0.26
CA THR A 166 -18.07 7.32 -0.48
C THR A 166 -17.45 5.99 -0.11
N VAL A 167 -18.23 4.94 -0.28
CA VAL A 167 -17.77 3.54 -0.25
C VAL A 167 -18.01 2.95 -1.63
N ASP A 168 -16.92 2.56 -2.30
CA ASP A 168 -16.92 1.93 -3.60
C ASP A 168 -16.89 0.40 -3.41
N ASP A 169 -18.04 -0.25 -3.56
CA ASP A 169 -18.16 -1.70 -3.50
C ASP A 169 -17.87 -2.34 -4.85
N ILE A 170 -16.73 -3.03 -4.96
CA ILE A 170 -16.23 -3.57 -6.21
C ILE A 170 -16.21 -5.09 -6.15
N THR A 171 -16.82 -5.73 -7.14
CA THR A 171 -16.71 -7.17 -7.38
C THR A 171 -15.74 -7.41 -8.53
N ILE A 172 -14.70 -8.21 -8.30
CA ILE A 172 -13.73 -8.62 -9.32
C ILE A 172 -13.93 -10.08 -9.70
N GLY A 173 -14.01 -10.34 -11.01
CA GLY A 173 -14.16 -11.65 -11.62
C GLY A 173 -13.15 -11.87 -12.74
N TYR A 174 -12.79 -13.13 -12.99
CA TYR A 174 -11.74 -13.50 -13.94
C TYR A 174 -12.25 -14.47 -14.99
N GLU A 175 -11.97 -14.19 -16.26
CA GLU A 175 -12.20 -15.15 -17.35
C GLU A 175 -10.94 -15.98 -17.63
N GLY A 176 -11.13 -17.29 -17.77
CA GLY A 176 -10.09 -18.26 -18.08
C GLY A 176 -9.29 -18.71 -16.86
N LYS A 177 -8.06 -19.18 -17.08
CA LYS A 177 -7.15 -19.61 -16.02
C LYS A 177 -6.54 -18.40 -15.34
N PHE A 178 -6.54 -18.38 -14.02
CA PHE A 178 -5.90 -17.34 -13.22
C PHE A 178 -5.14 -17.98 -12.05
N ALA A 179 -4.08 -17.31 -11.64
CA ALA A 179 -3.25 -17.74 -10.53
C ALA A 179 -3.94 -17.41 -9.19
N VAL A 180 -4.36 -18.44 -8.46
CA VAL A 180 -4.75 -18.29 -7.05
C VAL A 180 -3.49 -18.14 -6.20
N GLU A 181 -2.42 -18.86 -6.57
CA GLU A 181 -1.12 -18.85 -5.91
C GLU A 181 0.01 -18.33 -6.81
N GLY A 182 1.12 -17.87 -6.22
CA GLY A 182 2.21 -17.23 -6.98
C GLY A 182 2.95 -18.12 -7.98
N ILE A 183 3.01 -19.43 -7.75
CA ILE A 183 3.69 -20.37 -8.66
C ILE A 183 2.91 -20.53 -9.97
N GLU A 184 1.59 -20.45 -9.91
CA GLU A 184 0.71 -20.61 -11.08
C GLU A 184 0.89 -19.46 -12.08
N PHE A 185 1.19 -18.26 -11.57
CA PHE A 185 1.53 -17.11 -12.40
C PHE A 185 2.80 -17.34 -13.21
N LEU A 186 3.82 -17.98 -12.61
CA LEU A 186 5.05 -18.36 -13.33
C LEU A 186 4.79 -19.45 -14.39
N LYS A 187 3.71 -20.24 -14.23
CA LYS A 187 3.23 -21.20 -15.25
C LYS A 187 2.39 -20.54 -16.34
N GLY A 188 2.22 -19.22 -16.31
CA GLY A 188 1.44 -18.47 -17.28
C GLY A 188 -0.07 -18.48 -17.02
N TYR A 189 -0.52 -18.77 -15.80
CA TYR A 189 -1.95 -18.71 -15.45
C TYR A 189 -2.35 -17.26 -15.22
N ILE A 190 -2.56 -16.56 -16.33
CA ILE A 190 -2.90 -15.14 -16.38
C ILE A 190 -4.31 -15.01 -16.96
N PRO A 191 -5.22 -14.29 -16.28
CA PRO A 191 -6.57 -14.08 -16.80
C PRO A 191 -6.51 -13.30 -18.12
N LYS A 192 -7.29 -13.75 -19.10
CA LYS A 192 -7.40 -13.02 -20.39
C LYS A 192 -8.21 -11.74 -20.23
N VAL A 193 -9.26 -11.80 -19.40
CA VAL A 193 -10.16 -10.69 -19.12
C VAL A 193 -10.41 -10.60 -17.62
N VAL A 194 -10.31 -9.38 -17.09
CA VAL A 194 -10.65 -9.05 -15.70
C VAL A 194 -11.90 -8.18 -15.71
N HIS A 195 -12.94 -8.63 -15.02
CA HIS A 195 -14.20 -7.92 -14.93
C HIS A 195 -14.29 -7.21 -13.59
N PHE A 196 -14.77 -5.97 -13.63
CA PHE A 196 -15.11 -5.18 -12.47
C PHE A 196 -16.59 -4.81 -12.53
N HIS A 197 -17.30 -5.08 -11.45
CA HIS A 197 -18.64 -4.55 -11.22
C HIS A 197 -18.61 -3.62 -10.02
N ILE A 198 -19.01 -2.37 -10.23
CA ILE A 198 -18.87 -1.29 -9.26
C ILE A 198 -20.26 -0.86 -8.80
N LYS A 199 -20.45 -0.81 -7.48
CA LYS A 199 -21.58 -0.13 -6.84
C LYS A 199 -21.04 0.91 -5.89
N ARG A 200 -21.48 2.16 -6.03
CA ARG A 200 -21.06 3.26 -5.18
C ARG A 200 -22.15 3.62 -4.19
N TYR A 201 -21.74 3.86 -2.95
CA TYR A 201 -22.61 4.32 -1.88
C TYR A 201 -22.10 5.64 -1.31
N ASN A 202 -22.99 6.62 -1.14
CA ASN A 202 -22.64 7.81 -0.38
C ASN A 202 -22.53 7.45 1.11
N ILE A 203 -21.59 8.07 1.81
CA ILE A 203 -21.38 7.82 3.23
C ILE A 203 -22.63 8.16 4.08
N ASN A 204 -23.44 9.12 3.60
CA ASN A 204 -24.69 9.54 4.21
C ASN A 204 -25.80 8.48 4.08
N ASP A 205 -25.68 7.57 3.10
CA ASP A 205 -26.64 6.48 2.89
C ASP A 205 -26.32 5.25 3.74
N LEU A 206 -25.10 5.17 4.30
CA LEU A 206 -24.71 4.09 5.19
C LEU A 206 -25.24 4.35 6.61
N PRO A 207 -25.63 3.29 7.34
CA PRO A 207 -26.10 3.43 8.72
C PRO A 207 -25.02 3.99 9.64
N ASN A 208 -25.46 4.59 10.76
CA ASN A 208 -24.57 5.24 11.74
C ASN A 208 -24.15 4.31 12.88
N GLU A 209 -25.00 3.35 13.25
CA GLU A 209 -24.73 2.41 14.34
C GLU A 209 -23.82 1.26 13.90
N ASP A 210 -22.95 0.82 14.80
CA ASP A 210 -21.90 -0.16 14.52
C ASP A 210 -22.49 -1.49 14.04
N GLU A 211 -23.52 -2.00 14.73
CA GLU A 211 -24.19 -3.25 14.39
C GLU A 211 -24.81 -3.21 12.99
N GLN A 212 -25.41 -2.08 12.62
CA GLN A 212 -26.04 -1.90 11.31
C GLN A 212 -25.00 -1.79 10.19
N ILE A 213 -23.83 -1.21 10.46
CA ILE A 213 -22.71 -1.18 9.52
C ILE A 213 -22.17 -2.61 9.30
N GLU A 214 -22.11 -3.41 10.36
CA GLU A 214 -21.73 -4.83 10.25
C GLU A 214 -22.70 -5.58 9.34
N GLU A 215 -24.01 -5.47 9.59
CA GLU A 215 -25.05 -6.08 8.78
C GLU A 215 -25.01 -5.60 7.33
N TRP A 216 -24.76 -4.31 7.11
CA TRP A 216 -24.60 -3.73 5.78
C TRP A 216 -23.44 -4.39 5.02
N LEU A 217 -22.28 -4.60 5.67
CA LEU A 217 -21.14 -5.25 5.05
C LEU A 217 -21.43 -6.73 4.74
N LEU A 218 -22.05 -7.45 5.67
CA LEU A 218 -22.44 -8.84 5.48
C LEU A 218 -23.38 -8.99 4.28
N LYS A 219 -24.38 -8.12 4.17
CA LYS A 219 -25.29 -8.09 3.02
C LYS A 219 -24.57 -7.84 1.70
N ARG A 220 -23.58 -6.94 1.65
CA ARG A 220 -22.76 -6.73 0.44
C ARG A 220 -21.99 -7.99 0.06
N TRP A 221 -21.47 -8.72 1.03
CA TRP A 221 -20.76 -9.98 0.78
C TRP A 221 -21.70 -11.09 0.29
N ASP A 222 -22.91 -11.19 0.83
CA ASP A 222 -23.94 -12.09 0.29
C ASP A 222 -24.25 -11.77 -1.18
N GLU A 223 -24.46 -10.50 -1.50
CA GLU A 223 -24.70 -10.06 -2.88
C GLU A 223 -23.50 -10.34 -3.81
N LYS A 224 -22.26 -10.24 -3.30
CA LYS A 224 -21.04 -10.59 -4.05
C LYS A 224 -20.93 -12.07 -4.33
N GLU A 225 -21.25 -12.91 -3.34
CA GLU A 225 -21.24 -14.36 -3.47
C GLU A 225 -22.18 -14.81 -4.60
N ASP A 226 -23.43 -14.32 -4.60
CA ASP A 226 -24.40 -14.64 -5.65
C ASP A 226 -23.97 -14.07 -7.01
N ARG A 227 -23.46 -12.84 -7.05
CA ARG A 227 -22.98 -12.21 -8.29
C ARG A 227 -21.81 -12.99 -8.90
N LEU A 228 -20.87 -13.45 -8.09
CA LEU A 228 -19.73 -14.24 -8.57
C LEU A 228 -20.18 -15.63 -9.03
N LYS A 229 -21.11 -16.26 -8.31
CA LYS A 229 -21.71 -17.53 -8.75
C LYS A 229 -22.32 -17.40 -10.14
N GLU A 230 -23.11 -16.35 -10.37
CA GLU A 230 -23.67 -16.10 -11.70
C GLU A 230 -22.61 -15.75 -12.75
N PHE A 231 -21.59 -14.96 -12.37
CA PHE A 231 -20.49 -14.60 -13.25
C PHE A 231 -19.75 -15.83 -13.76
N TYR A 232 -19.41 -16.81 -12.92
CA TYR A 232 -18.70 -18.01 -13.37
C TYR A 232 -19.56 -18.99 -14.17
N ILE A 233 -20.89 -18.81 -14.19
CA ILE A 233 -21.79 -19.54 -15.08
C ILE A 233 -21.91 -18.82 -16.44
N LYS A 234 -22.02 -17.49 -16.44
CA LYS A 234 -22.35 -16.68 -17.62
C LYS A 234 -21.14 -16.01 -18.30
N ASN A 235 -19.99 -15.96 -17.63
CA ASN A 235 -18.81 -15.13 -17.95
C ASN A 235 -19.10 -13.64 -18.15
N GLN A 236 -20.12 -13.12 -17.48
CA GLN A 236 -20.44 -11.70 -17.52
C GLN A 236 -21.13 -11.27 -16.24
N PHE A 237 -20.82 -10.05 -15.78
CA PHE A 237 -21.66 -9.38 -14.80
C PHE A 237 -22.92 -8.88 -15.50
N ASP A 238 -24.02 -8.80 -14.75
CA ASP A 238 -25.40 -8.60 -15.22
C ASP A 238 -25.52 -7.77 -16.52
N SER A 239 -26.21 -8.30 -17.53
CA SER A 239 -26.33 -7.69 -18.86
C SER A 239 -27.07 -6.34 -18.85
N LEU A 240 -27.79 -6.05 -17.77
CA LEU A 240 -28.46 -4.75 -17.55
C LEU A 240 -27.52 -3.67 -16.99
N SER A 241 -26.31 -4.05 -16.57
CA SER A 241 -25.34 -3.08 -16.07
C SER A 241 -24.75 -2.28 -17.23
N ASN A 242 -24.78 -0.95 -17.10
CA ASN A 242 -24.16 -0.06 -18.09
C ASN A 242 -22.68 -0.38 -18.17
N LYS A 243 -22.24 -0.90 -19.32
CA LYS A 243 -20.83 -1.06 -19.61
C LYS A 243 -20.23 0.33 -19.74
N ILE A 244 -19.25 0.65 -18.90
CA ILE A 244 -18.55 1.93 -18.97
C ILE A 244 -17.61 1.86 -20.17
N ASN A 245 -18.14 2.19 -21.35
CA ASN A 245 -17.38 2.22 -22.59
C ASN A 245 -17.04 3.66 -22.95
N ASN A 246 -15.96 4.18 -22.38
CA ASN A 246 -15.42 5.47 -22.78
C ASN A 246 -14.13 5.23 -23.58
N GLN A 247 -14.27 5.16 -24.90
CA GLN A 247 -13.11 5.09 -25.83
C GLN A 247 -12.08 6.19 -25.53
N GLN A 248 -12.55 7.38 -25.13
CA GLN A 248 -11.67 8.49 -24.73
C GLN A 248 -10.87 8.20 -23.46
N ILE A 249 -11.45 7.50 -22.48
CA ILE A 249 -10.72 7.06 -21.28
C ILE A 249 -9.63 6.06 -21.68
N GLU A 250 -9.95 5.07 -22.52
CA GLU A 250 -8.97 4.10 -22.99
C GLU A 250 -7.82 4.75 -23.76
N LEU A 251 -8.11 5.71 -24.65
CA LEU A 251 -7.08 6.47 -25.37
C LEU A 251 -6.18 7.27 -24.43
N ASN A 252 -6.77 7.96 -23.44
CA ASN A 252 -6.03 8.72 -22.44
C ASN A 252 -5.12 7.82 -21.60
N VAL A 253 -5.63 6.67 -21.16
CA VAL A 253 -4.84 5.69 -20.39
C VAL A 253 -3.71 5.14 -21.24
N GLN A 254 -3.97 4.76 -22.50
CA GLN A 254 -2.92 4.30 -23.41
C GLN A 254 -1.83 5.35 -23.62
N PHE A 255 -2.20 6.62 -23.81
CA PHE A 255 -1.25 7.71 -23.94
C PHE A 255 -0.42 7.89 -22.67
N GLN A 256 -1.06 7.99 -21.50
CA GLN A 256 -0.39 8.10 -20.21
C GLN A 256 0.56 6.93 -19.96
N ARG A 257 0.16 5.72 -20.37
CA ARG A 257 0.94 4.50 -20.23
C ARG A 257 2.20 4.51 -21.10
N ARG A 258 2.05 4.86 -22.38
CA ARG A 258 3.17 4.99 -23.32
C ARG A 258 4.12 6.10 -22.90
N LEU A 259 3.60 7.25 -22.47
CA LEU A 259 4.40 8.36 -21.95
C LEU A 259 5.16 7.93 -20.70
N ALA A 260 4.50 7.27 -19.75
CA ALA A 260 5.14 6.78 -18.54
C ALA A 260 6.24 5.74 -18.84
N LEU A 261 6.02 4.84 -19.79
CA LEU A 261 7.05 3.91 -20.26
C LEU A 261 8.24 4.65 -20.86
N PHE A 262 8.00 5.58 -21.79
CA PHE A 262 9.05 6.37 -22.43
C PHE A 262 9.89 7.14 -21.40
N LEU A 263 9.24 7.86 -20.49
CA LEU A 263 9.92 8.61 -19.42
C LEU A 263 10.69 7.68 -18.47
N SER A 264 10.11 6.52 -18.12
CA SER A 264 10.79 5.54 -17.27
C SER A 264 12.04 4.98 -17.95
N THR A 265 11.96 4.68 -19.24
CA THR A 265 13.11 4.22 -20.02
C THR A 265 14.20 5.28 -20.09
N LEU A 266 13.84 6.55 -20.35
CA LEU A 266 14.80 7.66 -20.36
C LEU A 266 15.48 7.83 -18.99
N PHE A 267 14.70 7.74 -17.91
CA PHE A 267 15.21 7.79 -16.55
C PHE A 267 16.21 6.65 -16.27
N ILE A 268 15.87 5.41 -16.61
CA ILE A 268 16.77 4.26 -16.43
C ILE A 268 18.06 4.44 -17.24
N LEU A 269 17.97 4.91 -18.49
CA LEU A 269 19.14 5.18 -19.32
C LEU A 269 20.03 6.26 -18.70
N PHE A 270 19.45 7.36 -18.23
CA PHE A 270 20.18 8.43 -17.55
C PHE A 270 20.93 7.92 -16.29
N PHE A 271 20.24 7.19 -15.41
CA PHE A 271 20.87 6.66 -14.21
C PHE A 271 21.92 5.58 -14.51
N SER A 272 21.70 4.75 -15.54
CA SER A 272 22.70 3.79 -15.99
C SER A 272 23.96 4.49 -16.51
N TYR A 273 23.81 5.58 -17.26
CA TYR A 273 24.93 6.41 -17.73
C TYR A 273 25.67 7.05 -16.56
N CYS A 274 24.96 7.66 -15.59
CA CYS A 274 25.59 8.21 -14.39
C CYS A 274 26.36 7.14 -13.60
N PHE A 275 25.81 5.94 -13.47
CA PHE A 275 26.46 4.82 -12.78
C PHE A 275 27.72 4.34 -13.50
N ILE A 276 27.68 4.26 -14.84
CA ILE A 276 28.85 3.93 -15.67
C ILE A 276 29.94 4.99 -15.50
N CYS A 277 29.60 6.28 -15.64
CA CYS A 277 30.54 7.39 -15.44
C CYS A 277 31.16 7.37 -14.03
N TYR A 278 30.34 7.17 -12.99
CA TYR A 278 30.81 7.02 -11.63
C TYR A 278 31.80 5.86 -11.46
N THR A 279 31.52 4.72 -12.11
CA THR A 279 32.38 3.54 -12.08
C THR A 279 33.71 3.80 -12.79
N ILE A 280 33.69 4.48 -13.95
CA ILE A 280 34.88 4.87 -14.70
C ILE A 280 35.74 5.83 -13.87
N VAL A 281 35.15 6.87 -13.27
CA VAL A 281 35.88 7.82 -12.42
C VAL A 281 36.50 7.12 -11.21
N LYS A 282 35.75 6.23 -10.54
CA LYS A 282 36.29 5.42 -9.44
C LYS A 282 37.45 4.55 -9.87
N PHE A 283 37.32 3.87 -11.01
CA PHE A 283 38.38 3.04 -11.55
C PHE A 283 39.62 3.88 -11.89
N TYR A 284 39.44 5.04 -12.51
CA TYR A 284 40.53 5.99 -12.80
C TYR A 284 41.25 6.44 -11.52
N VAL A 285 40.50 6.80 -10.46
CA VAL A 285 41.09 7.20 -9.17
C VAL A 285 41.87 6.04 -8.55
N ILE A 286 41.34 4.83 -8.57
CA ILE A 286 42.06 3.63 -8.06
C ILE A 286 43.35 3.41 -8.86
N MET A 287 43.29 3.45 -10.19
CA MET A 287 44.47 3.31 -11.05
C MET A 287 45.50 4.40 -10.78
N ALA A 288 45.08 5.67 -10.70
CA ALA A 288 45.95 6.79 -10.39
C ALA A 288 46.64 6.62 -9.02
N LEU A 289 45.92 6.17 -7.98
CA LEU A 289 46.50 5.87 -6.67
C LEU A 289 47.49 4.70 -6.74
N THR A 290 47.17 3.61 -7.45
CA THR A 290 48.09 2.46 -7.59
C THR A 290 49.37 2.78 -8.35
N ILE A 291 49.35 3.76 -9.26
CA ILE A 291 50.54 4.21 -9.99
C ILE A 291 51.31 5.27 -9.16
N ALA A 292 50.61 6.20 -8.52
CA ALA A 292 51.23 7.28 -7.76
C ALA A 292 51.93 6.79 -6.50
N VAL A 293 51.34 5.84 -5.76
CA VAL A 293 51.88 5.36 -4.48
C VAL A 293 53.27 4.70 -4.61
N PRO A 294 53.52 3.77 -5.56
CA PRO A 294 54.86 3.22 -5.80
C PRO A 294 55.85 4.27 -6.30
N ASN A 295 55.44 5.19 -7.17
CA ASN A 295 56.32 6.23 -7.71
C ASN A 295 56.79 7.22 -6.63
N ILE A 296 55.91 7.60 -5.69
CA ILE A 296 56.30 8.41 -4.53
C ILE A 296 57.31 7.65 -3.66
N ASN A 297 57.09 6.36 -3.42
CA ASN A 297 57.95 5.56 -2.57
C ASN A 297 59.35 5.36 -3.21
N SER A 298 59.42 5.08 -4.51
CA SER A 298 60.68 4.98 -5.26
C SER A 298 61.45 6.30 -5.31
N ASN A 299 60.78 7.44 -5.52
CA ASN A 299 61.41 8.76 -5.50
C ASN A 299 61.91 9.15 -4.10
N CYS A 300 61.21 8.78 -3.03
CA CYS A 300 61.68 8.95 -1.65
C CYS A 300 62.90 8.08 -1.33
N ILE A 301 63.00 6.88 -1.90
CA ILE A 301 64.17 5.99 -1.72
C ILE A 301 65.39 6.55 -2.49
N LEU A 302 65.19 7.09 -3.69
CA LEU A 302 66.24 7.74 -4.49
C LEU A 302 66.71 9.11 -3.95
N ALA A 303 65.90 9.79 -3.13
CA ALA A 303 66.31 11.02 -2.45
C ALA A 303 67.24 10.80 -1.23
N LYS A 304 67.27 9.58 -0.66
CA LYS A 304 68.15 9.24 0.48
C LYS A 304 69.67 9.27 0.20
N PRO A 305 70.19 8.90 -0.99
CA PRO A 305 71.63 9.05 -1.28
C PRO A 305 72.08 10.51 -1.46
N LEU A 306 71.24 11.39 -2.03
CA LEU A 306 71.56 12.82 -2.24
C LEU A 306 71.72 13.60 -0.93
N SER A 307 70.97 13.25 0.11
CA SER A 307 71.13 13.88 1.43
C SER A 307 72.42 13.47 2.13
N LYS A 308 72.92 12.24 1.91
CA LYS A 308 74.21 11.78 2.45
C LYS A 308 75.39 12.52 1.81
N GLU A 309 75.32 12.80 0.51
CA GLU A 309 76.34 13.59 -0.20
C GLU A 309 76.39 15.04 0.30
N LEU A 310 75.24 15.69 0.46
CA LEU A 310 75.13 17.05 1.03
C LEU A 310 75.61 17.15 2.48
N ILE A 311 75.44 16.09 3.27
CA ILE A 311 75.95 16.02 4.65
C ILE A 311 77.49 15.85 4.64
N SER A 312 78.05 15.10 3.69
CA SER A 312 79.51 14.96 3.55
C SER A 312 80.19 16.27 3.11
N LEU A 313 79.54 17.05 2.23
CA LEU A 313 80.04 18.36 1.79
C LEU A 313 80.01 19.43 2.89
N LYS A 314 79.10 19.32 3.87
CA LYS A 314 79.02 20.22 5.02
C LYS A 314 80.09 19.96 6.10
N GLN A 315 80.74 18.80 6.12
CA GLN A 315 81.78 18.48 7.13
C GLN A 315 83.19 18.95 6.74
N ASN A 316 83.41 19.49 5.54
CA ASN A 316 84.73 19.87 5.03
C ASN A 316 85.02 21.39 5.00
N ILE A 317 84.32 22.20 5.82
CA ILE A 317 84.59 23.66 5.91
C ILE A 317 85.25 23.96 7.27
N PRO A 318 86.49 24.47 7.32
CA PRO A 318 87.18 24.79 8.57
C PRO A 318 86.64 26.09 9.20
N THR A 319 86.41 26.05 10.51
CA THR A 319 86.12 27.19 11.39
C THR A 319 87.38 27.98 11.76
N THR A 320 87.33 29.30 11.63
CA THR A 320 88.21 30.21 12.39
C THR A 320 87.42 31.41 12.92
N SER A 321 87.59 31.66 14.22
CA SER A 321 87.16 32.80 15.03
C SER A 321 87.73 34.14 14.50
N THR A 322 87.27 35.35 14.85
CA THR A 322 87.20 35.95 16.20
C THR A 322 86.58 37.37 16.16
N LEU A 323 85.81 37.74 17.21
CA LEU A 323 85.59 39.05 17.89
C LEU A 323 85.70 40.40 17.12
N THR A 324 84.68 41.27 17.20
CA THR A 324 84.67 42.49 18.07
C THR A 324 83.37 43.32 17.94
N SER A 325 83.03 43.95 19.06
CA SER A 325 81.92 44.84 19.40
C SER A 325 82.03 46.26 18.88
N VAL A 326 80.92 46.94 18.54
CA VAL A 326 80.67 48.38 18.86
C VAL A 326 79.17 48.66 19.01
N SER A 327 78.83 49.47 20.00
CA SER A 327 77.51 49.89 20.46
C SER A 327 76.97 51.18 19.82
N SER A 328 75.63 51.31 19.87
CA SER A 328 74.78 52.50 20.01
C SER A 328 74.77 53.62 18.96
N LEU A 329 73.58 53.93 18.42
CA LEU A 329 72.92 55.24 18.56
C LEU A 329 71.47 55.22 18.04
N SER A 330 70.67 56.06 18.67
CA SER A 330 69.21 56.17 18.74
C SER A 330 68.60 57.17 17.74
N ALA A 331 67.25 57.29 17.81
CA ALA A 331 66.37 58.41 17.41
C ALA A 331 65.67 58.21 16.03
N SER A 332 64.36 57.91 16.01
CA SER A 332 63.19 58.84 15.92
C SER A 332 63.17 59.61 14.59
N SER A 333 62.08 59.85 13.85
CA SER A 333 60.63 59.85 14.06
C SER A 333 59.99 60.26 12.73
N SER A 334 58.67 60.05 12.58
CA SER A 334 57.72 60.79 11.69
C SER A 334 57.91 60.66 10.16
N SER A 335 56.92 60.79 9.27
CA SER A 335 55.45 60.71 9.23
C SER A 335 55.07 61.12 7.80
N SER A 336 53.88 60.72 7.33
CA SER A 336 53.09 61.18 6.16
C SER A 336 52.92 60.09 5.08
N SER A 337 51.74 59.49 4.84
CA SER A 337 50.35 59.93 4.60
C SER A 337 50.01 60.12 3.11
N SER A 338 49.15 59.25 2.58
CA SER A 338 48.03 59.51 1.62
C SER A 338 47.55 58.16 1.04
N SER A 339 46.44 57.59 1.52
CA SER A 339 45.05 57.73 1.01
C SER A 339 44.86 57.07 -0.37
N THR A 340 44.03 56.04 -0.57
CA THR A 340 42.55 56.11 -0.56
C THR A 340 41.87 54.72 -0.66
N SER A 341 40.88 54.49 0.22
CA SER A 341 39.54 53.88 0.02
C SER A 341 39.35 52.64 -0.88
N SER A 342 39.07 51.46 -0.30
CA SER A 342 37.72 50.86 -0.02
C SER A 342 37.19 50.02 -1.20
N THR A 343 36.61 48.81 -1.05
CA THR A 343 35.66 48.35 -0.03
C THR A 343 35.51 46.81 -0.08
N SER A 344 35.46 46.18 1.10
CA SER A 344 34.60 45.05 1.58
C SER A 344 34.31 43.82 0.71
N SER A 345 34.21 42.58 1.22
CA SER A 345 33.76 42.17 2.56
C SER A 345 34.28 40.79 2.97
N THR A 346 34.66 40.71 4.24
CA THR A 346 35.15 39.59 5.02
C THR A 346 34.02 38.68 5.52
N THR A 347 34.24 37.37 5.44
CA THR A 347 33.64 36.34 6.30
C THR A 347 34.50 36.17 7.56
N THR A 348 33.91 36.21 8.75
CA THR A 348 34.55 35.70 9.97
C THR A 348 33.58 34.87 10.80
N SER A 349 34.14 33.75 11.23
CA SER A 349 33.69 32.72 12.17
C SER A 349 33.66 33.16 13.64
N THR A 350 32.89 32.43 14.44
CA THR A 350 33.17 32.09 15.85
C THR A 350 32.44 30.78 16.17
N SER A 351 33.13 29.65 16.39
CA SER A 351 33.73 29.15 17.64
C SER A 351 32.75 28.40 18.55
N ALA A 352 32.93 27.08 18.70
CA ALA A 352 33.05 26.40 20.01
C ALA A 352 33.34 24.88 19.86
N SER A 353 34.37 24.46 20.58
CA SER A 353 34.83 23.13 20.99
C SER A 353 33.70 22.13 21.33
N THR A 354 33.88 20.80 21.20
CA THR A 354 34.76 19.98 22.06
C THR A 354 34.92 18.55 21.47
N SER A 355 36.12 18.01 21.64
CA SER A 355 36.60 16.62 21.41
C SER A 355 35.93 15.62 22.39
N THR A 356 36.03 14.28 22.34
CA THR A 356 37.10 13.37 21.93
C THR A 356 36.59 11.90 21.92
N SER A 357 37.04 11.13 20.92
CA SER A 357 37.51 9.71 20.92
C SER A 357 36.76 8.53 21.58
N THR A 358 36.53 7.53 20.71
CA THR A 358 36.47 6.06 20.84
C THR A 358 37.73 5.35 21.38
N SER A 359 37.54 4.22 22.08
CA SER A 359 38.30 2.93 21.99
C SER A 359 37.61 1.88 22.90
N THR A 360 37.00 0.79 22.43
CA THR A 360 37.52 -0.58 22.10
C THR A 360 38.59 -1.18 23.02
N SER A 361 38.24 -2.24 23.77
CA SER A 361 38.95 -3.54 23.75
C SER A 361 38.28 -4.65 24.61
N THR A 362 38.13 -5.79 23.92
CA THR A 362 38.05 -7.22 24.24
C THR A 362 38.47 -7.73 25.64
N SER A 363 37.76 -8.73 26.20
CA SER A 363 38.23 -10.13 26.44
C SER A 363 37.38 -10.91 27.48
N THR A 364 36.82 -12.04 27.02
CA THR A 364 36.64 -13.38 27.66
C THR A 364 36.74 -13.57 29.18
N SER A 365 35.75 -14.25 29.78
CA SER A 365 35.92 -15.57 30.44
C SER A 365 34.58 -16.22 30.84
N THR A 366 34.65 -17.55 30.96
CA THR A 366 33.65 -18.61 31.01
C THR A 366 33.26 -19.08 32.43
N LEU A 367 32.16 -19.87 32.48
CA LEU A 367 31.75 -20.86 33.52
C LEU A 367 31.15 -20.27 34.82
N SER A 368 30.11 -20.80 35.46
CA SER A 368 29.48 -22.13 35.43
C SER A 368 28.10 -22.11 36.12
N SER A 369 27.22 -23.00 35.64
CA SER A 369 26.11 -23.72 36.30
C SER A 369 25.79 -23.50 37.78
N THR A 370 24.50 -23.43 38.13
CA THR A 370 23.80 -24.50 38.88
C THR A 370 22.29 -24.48 38.64
N SER A 371 21.74 -25.68 38.48
CA SER A 371 20.34 -26.10 38.33
C SER A 371 19.73 -26.53 39.67
N THR A 372 18.40 -26.36 39.86
CA THR A 372 17.47 -27.32 40.53
C THR A 372 16.02 -26.79 40.47
N SER A 373 15.10 -27.49 39.77
CA SER A 373 14.07 -28.45 40.29
C SER A 373 12.73 -27.76 40.65
N SER A 374 11.66 -27.86 39.86
CA SER A 374 10.66 -28.95 39.71
C SER A 374 9.56 -29.01 40.79
N SER A 375 8.29 -28.76 40.39
CA SER A 375 7.04 -29.42 40.83
C SER A 375 5.84 -28.73 40.12
N THR A 376 5.06 -29.38 39.23
CA THR A 376 3.87 -30.23 39.46
C THR A 376 2.99 -29.85 40.64
N THR A 377 1.78 -29.32 40.40
CA THR A 377 0.48 -29.97 40.73
C THR A 377 -0.77 -29.14 40.33
N SER A 378 -1.67 -29.81 39.59
CA SER A 378 -3.13 -29.94 39.77
C SER A 378 -4.07 -28.74 40.03
N SER A 379 -5.00 -28.56 39.09
CA SER A 379 -6.47 -28.47 39.24
C SER A 379 -7.11 -27.83 40.49
N SER A 380 -8.02 -26.88 40.25
CA SER A 380 -9.38 -26.94 40.82
C SER A 380 -10.34 -25.95 40.16
N THR A 381 -11.40 -26.55 39.62
CA THR A 381 -12.72 -26.02 39.32
C THR A 381 -13.29 -25.17 40.45
N SER A 382 -13.95 -24.05 40.14
CA SER A 382 -14.97 -23.45 41.00
C SER A 382 -16.14 -22.94 40.17
N THR A 383 -17.12 -23.81 40.07
CA THR A 383 -18.53 -23.55 39.78
C THR A 383 -19.09 -22.69 40.90
N SER A 384 -19.77 -21.59 40.57
CA SER A 384 -20.67 -20.91 41.50
C SER A 384 -22.03 -20.76 40.85
N THR A 385 -22.86 -21.77 41.11
CA THR A 385 -24.31 -21.78 40.97
C THR A 385 -24.88 -20.96 42.13
N SER A 386 -25.75 -20.00 41.84
CA SER A 386 -26.70 -19.48 42.82
C SER A 386 -28.11 -19.57 42.24
N THR A 387 -28.92 -20.34 42.94
CA THR A 387 -30.33 -20.62 42.68
C THR A 387 -31.12 -19.94 43.80
N SER A 388 -32.16 -19.17 43.47
CA SER A 388 -33.36 -18.99 44.30
C SER A 388 -34.50 -18.39 43.45
N THR A 389 -35.50 -19.22 43.09
CA THR A 389 -36.88 -19.23 43.65
C THR A 389 -37.63 -17.90 43.48
N SER A 390 -38.49 -17.78 42.47
CA SER A 390 -39.93 -18.15 42.43
C SER A 390 -40.87 -17.08 42.98
N THR A 391 -41.68 -16.47 42.11
CA THR A 391 -43.09 -16.20 42.42
C THR A 391 -43.90 -16.03 41.13
N SER A 392 -44.93 -16.85 41.05
CA SER A 392 -46.04 -16.85 40.10
C SER A 392 -47.05 -15.74 40.39
N THR A 393 -47.59 -15.11 39.35
CA THR A 393 -49.00 -14.69 39.33
C THR A 393 -49.51 -14.64 37.90
N SER A 394 -50.49 -15.48 37.64
CA SER A 394 -51.41 -15.48 36.52
C SER A 394 -52.53 -14.46 36.73
N SER A 395 -52.93 -13.73 35.70
CA SER A 395 -54.35 -13.39 35.49
C SER A 395 -54.65 -13.06 34.03
N THR A 396 -55.60 -13.84 33.52
CA THR A 396 -56.38 -13.77 32.29
C THR A 396 -57.46 -12.69 32.34
N SER A 397 -57.72 -12.04 31.19
CA SER A 397 -59.05 -11.76 30.60
C SER A 397 -58.87 -10.90 29.33
N SER A 398 -59.20 -11.34 28.10
CA SER A 398 -60.53 -11.31 27.43
C SER A 398 -61.20 -9.93 27.53
N SER A 399 -61.68 -9.25 26.48
CA SER A 399 -62.28 -9.68 25.20
C SER A 399 -62.67 -8.44 24.38
N SER A 400 -62.74 -8.59 23.05
CA SER A 400 -63.72 -8.04 22.08
C SER A 400 -64.07 -6.52 22.12
N THR A 401 -64.32 -5.80 21.01
CA THR A 401 -65.28 -6.08 19.92
C THR A 401 -65.19 -4.89 18.94
N THR A 402 -65.37 -5.14 17.63
CA THR A 402 -66.17 -4.37 16.61
C THR A 402 -66.25 -2.83 16.69
N SER A 403 -66.23 -2.03 15.62
CA SER A 403 -66.79 -2.23 14.27
C SER A 403 -66.61 -0.96 13.41
N SER A 404 -66.50 -1.17 12.09
CA SER A 404 -67.16 -0.46 10.97
C SER A 404 -67.06 1.08 10.88
N SER A 405 -66.58 1.62 9.76
CA SER A 405 -67.39 2.18 8.64
C SER A 405 -66.77 3.58 8.33
N THR A 406 -66.78 4.23 7.16
CA THR A 406 -67.43 4.05 5.85
C THR A 406 -66.72 4.99 4.85
N SER A 407 -66.66 4.58 3.57
CA SER A 407 -66.89 5.36 2.32
C SER A 407 -66.35 6.79 2.09
N ALA A 408 -65.67 6.98 0.93
CA ALA A 408 -66.09 7.81 -0.22
C ALA A 408 -64.86 7.98 -1.17
N SER A 409 -64.76 7.37 -2.35
CA SER A 409 -65.42 7.64 -3.66
C SER A 409 -65.19 9.04 -4.26
N THR A 410 -64.39 9.10 -5.34
CA THR A 410 -64.50 9.95 -6.56
C THR A 410 -63.25 9.67 -7.42
N SER A 411 -63.25 8.92 -8.52
CA SER A 411 -63.85 9.05 -9.87
C SER A 411 -63.27 10.20 -10.74
N SER A 412 -62.45 9.84 -11.75
CA SER A 412 -62.46 10.31 -13.18
C SER A 412 -61.12 9.91 -13.84
N SER A 413 -61.07 8.89 -14.73
CA SER A 413 -61.24 8.95 -16.20
C SER A 413 -60.33 9.99 -16.89
N SER A 414 -59.41 9.65 -17.80
CA SER A 414 -59.72 9.06 -19.11
C SER A 414 -58.46 8.83 -19.99
N THR A 415 -58.56 7.81 -20.87
CA THR A 415 -58.00 7.67 -22.26
C THR A 415 -56.47 7.70 -22.47
N SER A 416 -55.78 6.59 -22.79
CA SER A 416 -55.78 5.73 -24.01
C SER A 416 -55.03 6.29 -25.22
N SER A 417 -53.96 5.62 -25.65
CA SER A 417 -53.73 5.28 -27.06
C SER A 417 -52.68 4.18 -27.19
N SER A 418 -53.11 3.07 -27.78
CA SER A 418 -52.34 1.94 -28.26
C SER A 418 -51.97 2.16 -29.73
N THR A 419 -50.79 1.71 -30.16
CA THR A 419 -50.53 1.38 -31.55
C THR A 419 -49.67 0.12 -31.61
N SER A 420 -50.26 -0.90 -32.23
CA SER A 420 -49.69 -2.18 -32.61
C SER A 420 -49.10 -2.09 -34.02
N SER A 421 -47.97 -2.73 -34.27
CA SER A 421 -47.64 -3.24 -35.60
C SER A 421 -46.75 -4.48 -35.49
N SER A 422 -47.31 -5.57 -36.00
CA SER A 422 -46.75 -6.89 -36.21
C SER A 422 -45.77 -6.92 -37.39
N SER A 423 -44.77 -7.80 -37.32
CA SER A 423 -44.31 -8.56 -38.50
C SER A 423 -43.57 -9.81 -38.05
N SER A 424 -43.98 -10.93 -38.63
CA SER A 424 -43.49 -12.28 -38.47
C SER A 424 -42.47 -12.59 -39.56
N THR A 425 -41.38 -13.30 -39.24
CA THR A 425 -40.76 -14.24 -40.19
C THR A 425 -40.04 -15.35 -39.42
N SER A 426 -40.48 -16.57 -39.70
CA SER A 426 -39.94 -17.86 -39.30
C SER A 426 -38.70 -18.25 -40.11
N THR A 427 -37.69 -18.89 -39.52
CA THR A 427 -37.06 -20.11 -40.10
C THR A 427 -36.11 -20.86 -39.14
N SER A 428 -36.36 -22.17 -39.09
CA SER A 428 -35.43 -23.31 -38.98
C SER A 428 -34.48 -23.48 -37.78
N THR A 429 -34.91 -24.44 -36.94
CA THR A 429 -34.17 -25.51 -36.26
C THR A 429 -32.92 -26.05 -36.99
N THR A 430 -31.82 -26.18 -36.23
CA THR A 430 -30.89 -27.33 -36.31
C THR A 430 -30.32 -27.63 -34.93
N SER A 431 -30.63 -28.83 -34.46
CA SER A 431 -30.06 -29.55 -33.33
C SER A 431 -28.65 -30.06 -33.62
N SER A 432 -27.73 -30.01 -32.65
CA SER A 432 -26.81 -31.14 -32.36
C SER A 432 -25.82 -30.86 -31.21
N THR A 433 -25.94 -31.71 -30.19
CA THR A 433 -24.83 -32.39 -29.49
C THR A 433 -24.08 -31.68 -28.36
N THR A 434 -24.62 -31.94 -27.18
CA THR A 434 -23.98 -31.99 -25.86
C THR A 434 -22.74 -32.90 -25.85
N THR A 435 -21.62 -32.39 -25.33
CA THR A 435 -20.55 -33.22 -24.74
C THR A 435 -20.05 -32.55 -23.45
N PRO A 436 -19.81 -33.29 -22.34
CA PRO A 436 -19.54 -32.68 -21.04
C PRO A 436 -18.04 -32.38 -20.85
N LEU A 437 -17.74 -31.25 -20.21
CA LEU A 437 -16.42 -30.94 -19.67
C LEU A 437 -16.20 -31.65 -18.32
N PRO A 438 -14.95 -31.97 -17.94
CA PRO A 438 -14.64 -32.70 -16.71
C PRO A 438 -14.59 -31.76 -15.50
N SER A 439 -14.92 -32.35 -14.35
CA SER A 439 -14.88 -31.76 -13.01
C SER A 439 -13.52 -31.16 -12.64
N GLN A 440 -13.54 -29.93 -12.12
CA GLN A 440 -12.60 -29.40 -11.11
C GLN A 440 -13.36 -28.55 -10.10
#